data_AF-B4DYG7-F1
#
_entry.id   AF-B4DYG7-F1
#
_cell.length_a   1.000
_cell.length_b   1.000
_cell.length_c   1.000
_cell.angle_alpha   90.00
_cell.angle_beta   90.00
_cell.angle_gamma   90.00
#
_symmetry.space_group_name_H-M   'P 1'
#
loop_
_entity.id
_entity.type
_entity.pdbx_description
1 polymer ?
#
loop_
_entity_poly.entity_id
_entity_poly.type
_entity_poly.pdbx_seq_one_letter_code
_entity_poly.pdbx_strand_id
1 'polypeptide(L)'
;MEELDGEPTVTLIPGVNSKKNQMYFDWGPGEMLVCETSFNKKEKSEMVPSCPFIYIIRKDVDVYSQILRKLFNESHGIFLGLQRIDEELTGKSRKSQLVRVSKNYRSVIRACMEEMHQVAIAAKDPANGRQFSSQVSILSAMELIWNLCEILFIEVAPAGPLLLHLLDWVRLHVCEVDSLSADVLGSENPSKHDSFWNLVTILVLQGRLDEARQMLSKEADASPASAGICRIMGDLMRTMPILSPGNTQTLTELELKWQHWHEECERYLQDSTFATSPHLESLLKIMLGDEAALLEQKELLSNWYHFLVTRLLYSNPTVKPIDLHYYAQEDPFLWPLVKEQGTFSGVRYTAALPAPSLCFRPQD
;
A
#
# COMPACT_ATOMS: atom_id res chain seq x y z
N MET A 1 5.57 10.95 24.97
CA MET A 1 6.63 11.25 23.99
C MET A 1 7.55 10.05 24.06
N GLU A 2 7.20 8.99 23.32
CA GLU A 2 7.98 7.76 23.28
C GLU A 2 9.19 8.00 22.38
N GLU A 3 10.37 7.72 22.92
CA GLU A 3 11.63 7.73 22.18
C GLU A 3 11.59 6.60 21.15
N LEU A 4 11.71 6.96 19.87
CA LEU A 4 11.89 6.02 18.78
C LEU A 4 13.25 5.33 18.96
N ASP A 5 13.25 4.12 19.54
CA ASP A 5 14.39 3.19 19.62
C ASP A 5 14.74 2.61 18.23
N GLY A 6 15.03 3.50 17.27
CA GLY A 6 15.67 3.14 16.02
C GLY A 6 17.18 3.25 16.18
N GLU A 7 17.95 2.22 15.80
CA GLU A 7 19.39 2.36 15.69
C GLU A 7 19.71 3.59 14.81
N PRO A 8 20.58 4.51 15.27
CA PRO A 8 20.85 5.74 14.54
C PRO A 8 21.44 5.39 13.17
N THR A 9 20.84 5.93 12.10
CA THR A 9 21.32 5.73 10.73
C THR A 9 22.78 6.16 10.62
N VAL A 10 23.67 5.20 10.35
CA VAL A 10 25.11 5.45 10.29
C VAL A 10 25.48 6.01 8.92
N THR A 11 25.72 7.31 8.85
CA THR A 11 26.25 7.96 7.65
C THR A 11 27.78 7.89 7.65
N LEU A 12 28.35 7.17 6.69
CA LEU A 12 29.80 7.12 6.49
C LEU A 12 30.30 8.44 5.90
N ILE A 13 31.23 9.11 6.58
CA ILE A 13 31.89 10.31 6.08
C ILE A 13 33.07 9.86 5.20
N PRO A 14 33.04 10.08 3.87
CA PRO A 14 34.08 9.59 2.98
C PRO A 14 35.44 10.21 3.28
N GLY A 15 36.49 9.39 3.31
CA GLY A 15 37.88 9.87 3.44
C GLY A 15 38.35 10.14 4.88
N VAL A 16 37.49 9.96 5.89
CA VAL A 16 37.86 10.17 7.30
C VAL A 16 38.37 8.88 7.94
N ASN A 17 39.59 8.89 8.48
CA ASN A 17 40.19 7.75 9.17
C ASN A 17 39.91 7.81 10.69
N SER A 18 38.76 7.27 11.10
CA SER A 18 38.32 7.22 12.51
C SER A 18 39.27 6.52 13.48
N LYS A 19 40.28 5.78 12.98
CA LYS A 19 41.25 5.05 13.81
C LYS A 19 42.56 5.83 14.07
N LYS A 20 42.81 6.95 13.36
CA LYS A 20 44.11 7.65 13.43
C LYS A 20 44.05 9.10 13.92
N ASN A 21 42.96 9.83 13.68
CA ASN A 21 42.88 11.27 13.95
C ASN A 21 41.69 11.64 14.86
N GLN A 22 41.82 12.70 15.67
CA GLN A 22 40.70 13.22 16.46
C GLN A 22 39.75 14.00 15.53
N MET A 23 38.45 13.70 15.56
CA MET A 23 37.47 14.45 14.79
C MET A 23 36.98 15.66 15.58
N TYR A 24 36.87 16.80 14.92
CA TYR A 24 36.13 17.95 15.42
C TYR A 24 34.92 18.20 14.52
N PHE A 25 33.79 18.56 15.11
CA PHE A 25 32.60 18.93 14.37
C PHE A 25 31.98 20.21 14.95
N ASP A 26 31.37 21.00 14.09
CA ASP A 26 30.61 22.19 14.49
C ASP A 26 29.28 22.26 13.72
N TRP A 27 28.24 22.71 14.42
CA TRP A 27 26.89 22.81 13.89
C TRP A 27 26.66 24.21 13.30
N GLY A 28 26.48 24.28 11.99
CA GLY A 28 25.95 25.44 11.30
C GLY A 28 24.42 25.38 11.16
N PRO A 29 23.78 26.48 10.69
CA PRO A 29 22.36 26.49 10.35
C PRO A 29 22.09 25.65 9.08
N GLY A 30 21.86 24.35 9.27
CA GLY A 30 21.49 23.38 8.21
C GLY A 30 22.65 22.50 7.70
N GLU A 31 23.89 22.82 8.03
CA GLU A 31 25.08 22.06 7.66
C GLU A 31 25.92 21.75 8.92
N MET A 32 26.56 20.59 8.95
CA MET A 32 27.57 20.23 9.95
C MET A 32 28.94 20.26 9.27
N LEU A 33 29.87 21.01 9.83
CA LEU A 33 31.26 20.99 9.40
C LEU A 33 32.01 19.93 10.22
N VAL A 34 32.74 19.05 9.56
CA VAL A 34 33.61 18.05 10.21
C VAL A 34 35.02 18.21 9.69
N CYS A 35 36.00 18.23 10.57
CA CYS A 35 37.41 18.25 10.19
C CYS A 35 38.21 17.21 10.99
N GLU A 36 39.22 16.65 10.33
CA GLU A 36 40.23 15.84 11.01
C GLU A 36 41.25 16.74 11.68
N THR A 37 41.49 16.53 12.97
CA THR A 37 42.50 17.24 13.74
C THR A 37 43.59 16.27 14.20
N SER A 38 44.85 16.70 14.06
CA SER A 38 46.03 15.96 14.52
C SER A 38 46.66 16.67 15.72
N PHE A 39 46.04 16.55 16.90
CA PHE A 39 46.66 17.02 18.14
C PHE A 39 47.68 15.99 18.65
N ASN A 40 48.89 15.98 18.07
CA ASN A 40 50.00 15.24 18.67
C ASN A 40 50.45 15.94 19.96
N LYS A 41 50.10 15.36 21.11
CA LYS A 41 50.40 15.91 22.44
C LYS A 41 51.87 15.77 22.87
N LYS A 42 52.81 15.51 21.95
CA LYS A 42 54.23 15.38 22.27
C LYS A 42 55.09 16.21 21.33
N GLU A 43 55.81 17.12 21.99
CA GLU A 43 57.00 17.86 21.58
C GLU A 43 56.80 19.25 20.97
N LYS A 44 57.54 20.18 21.61
CA LYS A 44 57.67 21.59 21.30
C LYS A 44 58.36 21.75 19.96
N SER A 45 57.57 21.85 18.90
CA SER A 45 57.97 22.41 17.61
C SER A 45 56.73 23.07 17.03
N GLU A 46 56.88 24.22 16.36
CA GLU A 46 55.81 24.90 15.62
C GLU A 46 55.31 24.00 14.48
N MET A 47 54.52 22.98 14.80
CA MET A 47 53.77 22.23 13.80
C MET A 47 52.48 22.96 13.54
N VAL A 48 52.39 23.56 12.36
CA VAL A 48 51.15 24.05 11.76
C VAL A 48 50.09 22.95 11.90
N PRO A 49 48.91 23.23 12.48
CA PRO A 49 47.81 22.28 12.49
C PRO A 49 47.49 21.91 11.04
N SER A 50 47.83 20.70 10.62
CA SER A 50 47.50 20.22 9.28
C SER A 50 46.06 19.70 9.31
N CYS A 51 45.11 20.57 8.97
CA CYS A 51 43.76 20.20 8.57
C CYS A 51 43.68 20.29 7.03
N PRO A 52 44.12 19.27 6.28
CA PRO A 52 44.11 19.35 4.82
C PRO A 52 42.70 19.33 4.23
N PHE A 53 41.69 18.86 4.98
CA PHE A 53 40.31 18.73 4.50
C PHE A 53 39.30 19.17 5.55
N ILE A 54 38.34 19.99 5.13
CA ILE A 54 37.10 20.30 5.85
C ILE A 54 35.98 19.61 5.07
N TYR A 55 35.21 18.78 5.76
CA TYR A 55 34.06 18.06 5.21
C TYR A 55 32.79 18.81 5.58
N ILE A 56 31.99 19.14 4.57
CA ILE A 56 30.65 19.73 4.76
C ILE A 56 29.63 18.59 4.69
N ILE A 57 28.93 18.37 5.78
CA ILE A 57 27.90 17.34 5.91
C ILE A 57 26.55 18.03 5.94
N ARG A 58 25.69 17.67 5.01
CA ARG A 58 24.29 18.13 4.99
C ARG A 58 23.42 17.07 5.64
N LYS A 59 22.69 17.46 6.69
CA LYS A 59 21.71 16.58 7.33
C LYS A 59 20.48 16.36 6.45
N ASP A 60 20.05 17.41 5.76
CA ASP A 60 18.75 17.46 5.09
C ASP A 60 18.88 17.48 3.56
N VAL A 61 19.56 16.49 2.99
CA VAL A 61 19.72 16.38 1.52
C VAL A 61 18.37 16.42 0.80
N ASP A 62 17.33 15.91 1.45
CA ASP A 62 15.94 15.90 0.97
C ASP A 62 15.30 17.29 0.88
N VAL A 63 15.64 18.21 1.79
CA VAL A 63 15.18 19.63 1.73
C VAL A 63 15.78 20.34 0.52
N TYR A 64 16.92 19.87 0.02
CA TYR A 64 17.51 20.40 -1.20
C TYR A 64 16.90 19.83 -2.48
N SER A 65 16.09 18.76 -2.43
CA SER A 65 15.38 18.24 -3.61
C SER A 65 14.36 19.26 -4.12
N GLN A 66 14.47 19.64 -5.39
CA GLN A 66 13.55 20.58 -6.03
C GLN A 66 12.11 20.04 -6.03
N ILE A 67 11.95 18.73 -6.21
CA ILE A 67 10.65 18.05 -6.24
C ILE A 67 10.01 18.08 -4.84
N LEU A 68 10.78 17.78 -3.79
CA LEU A 68 10.26 17.83 -2.42
C LEU A 68 9.92 19.27 -1.99
N ARG A 69 10.70 20.28 -2.38
CA ARG A 69 10.32 21.69 -2.12
C ARG A 69 9.00 22.05 -2.77
N LYS A 70 8.76 21.59 -4.00
CA LYS A 70 7.48 21.77 -4.70
C LYS A 70 6.35 21.10 -3.92
N LEU A 71 6.53 19.84 -3.50
CA LEU A 71 5.59 19.13 -2.63
C LEU A 71 5.25 19.93 -1.37
N PHE A 72 6.26 20.43 -0.64
CA PHE A 72 6.05 21.22 0.58
C PHE A 72 5.27 22.51 0.31
N ASN A 73 5.62 23.25 -0.75
CA ASN A 73 4.97 24.50 -1.10
C ASN A 73 3.50 24.29 -1.50
N GLU A 74 3.22 23.28 -2.32
CA GLU A 74 1.86 22.94 -2.73
C GLU A 74 1.02 22.45 -1.53
N SER A 75 1.60 21.58 -0.69
CA SER A 75 0.95 21.08 0.54
C SER A 75 0.63 22.21 1.51
N HIS A 76 1.57 23.14 1.71
CA HIS A 76 1.37 24.33 2.52
C HIS A 76 0.28 25.23 1.96
N GLY A 77 0.24 25.42 0.63
CA GLY A 77 -0.83 26.16 -0.04
C GLY A 77 -2.21 25.54 0.16
N ILE A 78 -2.31 24.21 0.08
CA ILE A 78 -3.55 23.47 0.36
C ILE A 78 -4.00 23.69 1.81
N PHE A 79 -3.07 23.61 2.77
CA PHE A 79 -3.38 23.78 4.19
C PHE A 79 -3.82 25.22 4.52
N LEU A 80 -3.13 26.24 4.00
CA LEU A 80 -3.55 27.63 4.14
C LEU A 80 -4.91 27.88 3.49
N GLY A 81 -5.17 27.26 2.34
CA GLY A 81 -6.47 27.30 1.68
C GLY A 81 -7.58 26.71 2.57
N LEU A 82 -7.30 25.58 3.21
CA LEU A 82 -8.23 24.94 4.13
C LEU A 82 -8.54 25.82 5.36
N GLN A 83 -7.54 26.46 5.97
CA GLN A 83 -7.74 27.35 7.11
C GLN A 83 -8.71 28.49 6.80
N ARG A 84 -8.67 29.04 5.57
CA ARG A 84 -9.60 30.09 5.13
C ARG A 84 -11.03 29.58 4.93
N ILE A 85 -11.19 28.31 4.54
CA ILE A 85 -12.50 27.69 4.31
C ILE A 85 -13.19 27.33 5.65
N ASP A 86 -12.41 27.07 6.71
CA ASP A 86 -12.94 26.62 8.00
C ASP A 86 -13.78 27.69 8.72
N GLU A 87 -13.57 28.96 8.40
CA GLU A 87 -14.29 30.11 8.96
C GLU A 87 -15.71 30.26 8.37
N GLU A 88 -16.01 29.63 7.23
CA GLU A 88 -17.19 29.99 6.39
C GLU A 88 -18.26 28.87 6.24
N LEU A 89 -18.03 27.62 6.68
CA LEU A 89 -18.90 26.49 6.28
C LEU A 89 -19.44 25.61 7.42
N THR A 90 -20.75 25.34 7.39
CA THR A 90 -21.44 24.42 8.32
C THR A 90 -21.74 23.03 7.72
N GLY A 91 -21.45 21.96 8.46
CA GLY A 91 -22.05 20.63 8.27
C GLY A 91 -21.65 19.87 6.98
N LYS A 92 -22.63 19.51 6.15
CA LYS A 92 -22.45 18.60 4.98
C LYS A 92 -21.55 19.17 3.88
N SER A 93 -21.58 20.50 3.67
CA SER A 93 -20.67 21.16 2.72
C SER A 93 -19.22 21.05 3.20
N ARG A 94 -18.96 21.17 4.50
CA ARG A 94 -17.64 21.03 5.11
C ARG A 94 -17.04 19.65 4.85
N LYS A 95 -17.81 18.57 5.06
CA LYS A 95 -17.34 17.20 4.78
C LYS A 95 -16.92 16.99 3.32
N SER A 96 -17.77 17.39 2.37
CA SER A 96 -17.46 17.27 0.93
C SER A 96 -16.22 18.09 0.56
N GLN A 97 -16.06 19.28 1.14
CA GLN A 97 -14.87 20.10 0.96
C GLN A 97 -13.60 19.45 1.54
N LEU A 98 -13.69 18.86 2.74
CA LEU A 98 -12.55 18.16 3.36
C LEU A 98 -12.10 16.96 2.51
N VAL A 99 -13.04 16.16 2.00
CA VAL A 99 -12.72 15.07 1.07
C VAL A 99 -12.05 15.61 -0.19
N ARG A 100 -12.54 16.72 -0.75
CA ARG A 100 -11.92 17.36 -1.93
C ARG A 100 -10.50 17.84 -1.66
N VAL A 101 -10.28 18.49 -0.51
CA VAL A 101 -8.96 18.98 -0.07
C VAL A 101 -8.00 17.80 0.14
N SER A 102 -8.47 16.73 0.78
CA SER A 102 -7.69 15.51 1.00
C SER A 102 -7.30 14.83 -0.32
N LYS A 103 -8.23 14.69 -1.27
CA LYS A 103 -7.94 14.19 -2.63
C LYS A 103 -6.92 15.06 -3.36
N ASN A 104 -7.03 16.38 -3.23
CA ASN A 104 -6.06 17.30 -3.81
C ASN A 104 -4.65 17.06 -3.23
N TYR A 105 -4.52 16.97 -1.91
CA TYR A 105 -3.25 16.68 -1.25
C TYR A 105 -2.61 15.37 -1.73
N ARG A 106 -3.40 14.29 -1.82
CA ARG A 106 -2.93 13.01 -2.37
C ARG A 106 -2.51 13.10 -3.82
N SER A 107 -3.21 13.90 -4.64
CA SER A 107 -2.84 14.12 -6.04
C SER A 107 -1.49 14.82 -6.19
N VAL A 108 -1.17 15.77 -5.28
CA VAL A 108 0.14 16.42 -5.23
C VAL A 108 1.23 15.41 -4.86
N ILE A 109 1.00 14.56 -3.86
CA ILE A 109 1.96 13.50 -3.49
C ILE A 109 2.24 12.60 -4.70
N ARG A 110 1.18 12.13 -5.40
CA ARG A 110 1.32 11.29 -6.59
C ARG A 110 2.07 11.98 -7.74
N ALA A 111 1.76 13.25 -8.01
CA ALA A 111 2.46 14.02 -9.03
C ALA A 111 3.96 14.14 -8.71
N CYS A 112 4.32 14.34 -7.45
CA CYS A 112 5.71 14.37 -7.02
C CYS A 112 6.40 13.01 -7.15
N MET A 113 5.73 11.90 -6.82
CA MET A 113 6.27 10.55 -7.01
C MET A 113 6.54 10.25 -8.49
N GLU A 114 5.59 10.59 -9.37
CA GLU A 114 5.75 10.45 -10.83
C GLU A 114 6.93 11.27 -11.35
N GLU A 115 7.04 12.54 -10.92
CA GLU A 115 8.16 13.42 -11.30
C GLU A 115 9.52 12.84 -10.84
N MET A 116 9.59 12.27 -9.63
CA MET A 116 10.80 11.57 -9.16
C MET A 116 11.13 10.34 -10.02
N HIS A 117 10.13 9.55 -10.40
CA HIS A 117 10.33 8.38 -11.25
C HIS A 117 10.87 8.76 -12.63
N GLN A 118 10.28 9.79 -13.26
CA GLN A 118 10.73 10.31 -14.55
C GLN A 118 12.17 10.83 -14.51
N VAL A 119 12.53 11.58 -13.47
CA VAL A 119 13.91 12.07 -13.29
C VAL A 119 14.88 10.92 -13.04
N ALA A 120 14.50 9.91 -12.27
CA ALA A 120 15.32 8.73 -12.03
C ALA A 120 15.61 7.95 -13.34
N ILE A 121 14.62 7.79 -14.21
CA ILE A 121 14.78 7.17 -15.54
C ILE A 121 15.72 8.01 -16.42
N ALA A 122 15.55 9.34 -16.43
CA ALA A 122 16.32 10.25 -17.27
C ALA A 122 17.79 10.39 -16.83
N ALA A 123 18.07 10.38 -15.53
CA ALA A 123 19.37 10.73 -14.98
C ALA A 123 20.48 9.69 -15.27
N LYS A 124 20.15 8.42 -15.59
CA LYS A 124 21.09 7.30 -15.82
C LYS A 124 22.16 7.07 -14.72
N ASP A 125 22.13 7.83 -13.62
CA ASP A 125 23.04 7.75 -12.49
C ASP A 125 22.44 6.84 -11.39
N PRO A 126 23.08 5.70 -11.07
CA PRO A 126 22.59 4.76 -10.08
C PRO A 126 22.62 5.29 -8.62
N ALA A 127 23.31 6.40 -8.33
CA ALA A 127 23.24 7.04 -7.02
C ALA A 127 21.94 7.85 -6.84
N ASN A 128 21.60 8.68 -7.83
CA ASN A 128 20.36 9.47 -7.83
C ASN A 128 19.11 8.57 -7.85
N GLY A 129 19.16 7.47 -8.62
CA GLY A 129 18.07 6.49 -8.66
C GLY A 129 17.77 5.85 -7.29
N ARG A 130 18.80 5.56 -6.49
CA ARG A 130 18.62 4.99 -5.14
C ARG A 130 18.00 5.99 -4.15
N GLN A 131 18.38 7.27 -4.22
CA GLN A 131 17.78 8.31 -3.37
C GLN A 131 16.29 8.53 -3.72
N PHE A 132 15.96 8.67 -5.01
CA PHE A 132 14.57 8.83 -5.43
C PHE A 132 13.72 7.60 -5.10
N SER A 133 14.27 6.39 -5.23
CA SER A 133 13.56 5.17 -4.84
C SER A 133 13.17 5.20 -3.35
N SER A 134 14.08 5.57 -2.45
CA SER A 134 13.76 5.70 -1.02
C SER A 134 12.69 6.76 -0.75
N GLN A 135 12.76 7.91 -1.41
CA GLN A 135 11.78 8.99 -1.24
C GLN A 135 10.40 8.58 -1.76
N VAL A 136 10.33 7.93 -2.93
CA VAL A 136 9.08 7.40 -3.50
C VAL A 136 8.47 6.36 -2.57
N SER A 137 9.25 5.46 -1.96
CA SER A 137 8.74 4.50 -0.98
C SER A 137 8.11 5.18 0.24
N ILE A 138 8.74 6.24 0.78
CA ILE A 138 8.18 7.01 1.90
C ILE A 138 6.89 7.71 1.49
N LEU A 139 6.89 8.42 0.35
CA LEU A 139 5.71 9.13 -0.14
C LEU A 139 4.55 8.19 -0.46
N SER A 140 4.84 6.99 -0.99
CA SER A 140 3.86 5.94 -1.23
C SER A 140 3.23 5.47 0.08
N ALA A 141 4.04 5.21 1.12
CA ALA A 141 3.53 4.86 2.45
C ALA A 141 2.68 5.98 3.07
N MET A 142 3.10 7.25 2.91
CA MET A 142 2.33 8.40 3.37
C MET A 142 0.98 8.50 2.65
N GLU A 143 0.94 8.33 1.31
CA GLU A 143 -0.29 8.38 0.54
C GLU A 143 -1.23 7.21 0.84
N LEU A 144 -0.67 6.01 1.03
CA LEU A 144 -1.38 4.80 1.46
C LEU A 144 -2.11 5.02 2.78
N ILE A 145 -1.39 5.47 3.80
CA ILE A 145 -1.94 5.73 5.14
C ILE A 145 -2.96 6.87 5.07
N TRP A 146 -2.64 7.95 4.35
CA TRP A 146 -3.53 9.09 4.24
C TRP A 146 -4.83 8.74 3.52
N ASN A 147 -4.79 7.95 2.45
CA ASN A 147 -6.00 7.49 1.75
C ASN A 147 -6.88 6.65 2.69
N LEU A 148 -6.30 5.75 3.46
CA LEU A 148 -7.06 4.96 4.44
C LEU A 148 -7.69 5.87 5.51
N CYS A 149 -6.94 6.85 6.02
CA CYS A 149 -7.48 7.85 6.96
C CYS A 149 -8.58 8.70 6.34
N GLU A 150 -8.47 9.07 5.07
CA GLU A 150 -9.52 9.79 4.33
C GLU A 150 -10.81 8.96 4.32
N ILE A 151 -10.74 7.68 3.97
CA ILE A 151 -11.90 6.78 3.91
C ILE A 151 -12.56 6.64 5.29
N LEU A 152 -11.76 6.38 6.34
CA LEU A 152 -12.26 6.03 7.67
C LEU A 152 -12.70 7.25 8.49
N PHE A 153 -11.98 8.36 8.41
CA PHE A 153 -12.13 9.48 9.34
C PHE A 153 -12.63 10.79 8.70
N ILE A 154 -12.37 11.01 7.41
CA ILE A 154 -12.80 12.23 6.71
C ILE A 154 -14.12 11.96 5.97
N GLU A 155 -14.12 10.98 5.08
CA GLU A 155 -15.28 10.53 4.34
C GLU A 155 -16.22 9.70 5.23
N VAL A 156 -15.71 9.03 6.26
CA VAL A 156 -16.52 8.21 7.20
C VAL A 156 -17.55 7.39 6.40
N ALA A 157 -17.03 6.60 5.46
CA ALA A 157 -17.87 5.92 4.48
C ALA A 157 -18.87 4.98 5.19
N PRO A 158 -20.17 5.03 4.85
CA PRO A 158 -21.14 4.12 5.44
C PRO A 158 -20.91 2.69 4.94
N ALA A 159 -21.57 1.72 5.61
CA ALA A 159 -21.61 0.34 5.13
C ALA A 159 -22.07 0.26 3.68
N GLY A 160 -21.40 -0.59 2.90
CA GLY A 160 -21.57 -0.66 1.46
C GLY A 160 -20.50 0.15 0.71
N PRO A 161 -20.63 1.50 0.56
CA PRO A 161 -19.60 2.31 -0.08
C PRO A 161 -18.21 2.14 0.54
N LEU A 162 -18.12 1.86 1.84
CA LEU A 162 -16.85 1.54 2.51
C LEU A 162 -16.05 0.47 1.78
N LEU A 163 -16.66 -0.67 1.42
CA LEU A 163 -15.94 -1.75 0.75
C LEU A 163 -15.45 -1.31 -0.63
N LEU A 164 -16.25 -0.54 -1.38
CA LEU A 164 -15.85 -0.01 -2.68
C LEU A 164 -14.62 0.90 -2.55
N HIS A 165 -14.61 1.79 -1.55
CA HIS A 165 -13.46 2.64 -1.28
C HIS A 165 -12.22 1.84 -0.85
N LEU A 166 -12.39 0.76 -0.09
CA LEU A 166 -11.29 -0.12 0.29
C LEU A 166 -10.73 -0.90 -0.91
N LEU A 167 -11.58 -1.36 -1.83
CA LEU A 167 -11.14 -1.99 -3.08
C LEU A 167 -10.35 -1.01 -3.95
N ASP A 168 -10.84 0.20 -4.12
CA ASP A 168 -10.13 1.25 -4.84
C ASP A 168 -8.81 1.61 -4.14
N TRP A 169 -8.80 1.63 -2.81
CA TRP A 169 -7.58 1.83 -2.02
C TRP A 169 -6.54 0.73 -2.28
N VAL A 170 -6.94 -0.55 -2.30
CA VAL A 170 -6.01 -1.64 -2.64
C VAL A 170 -5.47 -1.49 -4.06
N ARG A 171 -6.35 -1.25 -5.04
CA ARG A 171 -5.97 -1.12 -6.46
C ARG A 171 -4.99 0.02 -6.70
N LEU A 172 -5.18 1.15 -6.01
CA LEU A 172 -4.30 2.30 -6.12
C LEU A 172 -2.89 2.07 -5.56
N HIS A 173 -2.70 1.06 -4.69
CA HIS A 173 -1.43 0.81 -4.01
C HIS A 173 -0.81 -0.57 -4.34
N VAL A 174 -1.51 -1.39 -5.11
CA VAL A 174 -1.03 -2.69 -5.64
C VAL A 174 -1.05 -2.60 -7.18
N CYS A 175 -0.12 -1.82 -7.74
CA CYS A 175 -0.10 -1.45 -9.17
C CYS A 175 0.59 -2.48 -10.09
N GLU A 176 1.18 -3.55 -9.56
CA GLU A 176 1.93 -4.55 -10.36
C GLU A 176 1.03 -5.36 -11.31
N VAL A 177 -0.28 -5.35 -11.06
CA VAL A 177 -1.28 -6.11 -11.84
C VAL A 177 -1.43 -5.57 -13.25
N ASP A 178 -1.37 -4.25 -13.44
CA ASP A 178 -1.53 -3.65 -14.77
C ASP A 178 -0.33 -3.95 -15.66
N SER A 179 0.89 -3.93 -15.11
CA SER A 179 2.10 -4.38 -15.82
C SER A 179 2.04 -5.86 -16.16
N LEU A 180 1.60 -6.72 -15.23
CA LEU A 180 1.46 -8.14 -15.47
C LEU A 180 0.39 -8.42 -16.54
N SER A 181 -0.72 -7.68 -16.51
CA SER A 181 -1.77 -7.78 -17.52
C SER A 181 -1.27 -7.39 -18.90
N ALA A 182 -0.49 -6.32 -19.01
CA ALA A 182 0.10 -5.90 -20.28
C ALA A 182 1.08 -6.95 -20.84
N ASP A 183 1.87 -7.58 -19.97
CA ASP A 183 2.82 -8.64 -20.33
C ASP A 183 2.09 -9.91 -20.83
N VAL A 184 1.14 -10.43 -20.06
CA VAL A 184 0.36 -11.63 -20.43
C VAL A 184 -0.43 -11.41 -21.72
N LEU A 185 -1.06 -10.24 -21.90
CA LEU A 185 -1.83 -9.92 -23.10
C LEU A 185 -0.95 -9.61 -24.32
N GLY A 186 0.30 -9.20 -24.09
CA GLY A 186 1.29 -8.98 -25.15
C GLY A 186 1.88 -10.28 -25.72
N SER A 187 1.70 -11.41 -25.03
CA SER A 187 2.11 -12.73 -25.49
C SER A 187 1.35 -13.18 -26.74
N GLU A 188 2.01 -13.96 -27.61
CA GLU A 188 1.38 -14.58 -28.79
C GLU A 188 0.20 -15.47 -28.42
N ASN A 189 0.26 -16.13 -27.25
CA ASN A 189 -0.80 -16.99 -26.73
C ASN A 189 -1.02 -16.72 -25.24
N PRO A 190 -1.89 -15.76 -24.88
CA PRO A 190 -2.12 -15.37 -23.50
C PRO A 190 -2.54 -16.53 -22.59
N SER A 191 -3.38 -17.46 -23.08
CA SER A 191 -3.88 -18.61 -22.30
C SER A 191 -2.80 -19.63 -21.95
N LYS A 192 -1.68 -19.64 -22.67
CA LYS A 192 -0.53 -20.52 -22.40
C LYS A 192 0.59 -19.82 -21.66
N HIS A 193 0.42 -18.54 -21.32
CA HIS A 193 1.42 -17.78 -20.59
C HIS A 193 1.54 -18.31 -19.15
N ASP A 194 2.76 -18.46 -18.64
CA ASP A 194 3.02 -19.05 -17.31
C ASP A 194 2.29 -18.29 -16.19
N SER A 195 2.15 -16.97 -16.35
CA SER A 195 1.46 -16.12 -15.37
C SER A 195 -0.04 -15.92 -15.62
N PHE A 196 -0.64 -16.60 -16.59
CA PHE A 196 -2.05 -16.41 -16.95
C PHE A 196 -2.99 -16.65 -15.75
N TRP A 197 -2.88 -17.81 -15.10
CA TRP A 197 -3.75 -18.14 -13.96
C TRP A 197 -3.46 -17.30 -12.73
N ASN A 198 -2.20 -16.90 -12.52
CA ASN A 198 -1.84 -15.95 -11.46
C ASN A 198 -2.52 -14.61 -11.70
N LEU A 199 -2.51 -14.10 -12.93
CA LEU A 199 -3.20 -12.86 -13.29
C LEU A 199 -4.71 -12.97 -13.07
N VAL A 200 -5.36 -14.05 -13.53
CA VAL A 200 -6.80 -14.28 -13.30
C VAL A 200 -7.11 -14.28 -11.80
N THR A 201 -6.28 -14.97 -11.01
CA THR A 201 -6.44 -15.04 -9.55
C THR A 201 -6.29 -13.67 -8.91
N ILE A 202 -5.25 -12.90 -9.26
CA ILE A 202 -5.05 -11.53 -8.76
C ILE A 202 -6.23 -10.62 -9.11
N LEU A 203 -6.76 -10.70 -10.34
CA LEU A 203 -7.93 -9.93 -10.75
C LEU A 203 -9.16 -10.26 -9.90
N VAL A 204 -9.37 -11.53 -9.57
CA VAL A 204 -10.43 -11.97 -8.64
C VAL A 204 -10.18 -11.43 -7.23
N LEU A 205 -8.96 -11.57 -6.70
CA LEU A 205 -8.60 -11.07 -5.36
C LEU A 205 -8.83 -9.55 -5.23
N GLN A 206 -8.58 -8.77 -6.30
CA GLN A 206 -8.83 -7.32 -6.36
C GLN A 206 -10.29 -6.94 -6.69
N GLY A 207 -11.19 -7.92 -6.88
CA GLY A 207 -12.57 -7.70 -7.29
C GLY A 207 -12.73 -7.13 -8.71
N ARG A 208 -11.72 -7.25 -9.59
CA ARG A 208 -11.76 -6.87 -11.01
C ARG A 208 -12.37 -7.99 -11.86
N LEU A 209 -13.57 -8.41 -11.48
CA LEU A 209 -14.23 -9.59 -12.04
C LEU A 209 -14.51 -9.50 -13.54
N ASP A 210 -14.77 -8.31 -14.06
CA ASP A 210 -14.97 -8.11 -15.50
C ASP A 210 -13.71 -8.39 -16.33
N GLU A 211 -12.54 -8.07 -15.78
CA GLU A 211 -11.25 -8.34 -16.43
C GLU A 211 -10.87 -9.81 -16.29
N ALA A 212 -11.10 -10.42 -15.11
CA ALA A 212 -10.96 -11.86 -14.93
C ALA A 212 -11.83 -12.64 -15.94
N ARG A 213 -13.08 -12.21 -16.14
CA ARG A 213 -13.99 -12.79 -17.13
C ARG A 213 -13.48 -12.65 -18.56
N GLN A 214 -12.87 -11.51 -18.91
CA GLN A 214 -12.24 -11.31 -20.22
C GLN A 214 -11.06 -12.28 -20.40
N MET A 215 -10.24 -12.48 -19.39
CA MET A 215 -9.15 -13.46 -19.44
C MET A 215 -9.69 -14.89 -19.61
N LEU A 216 -10.72 -15.28 -18.84
CA LEU A 216 -11.36 -16.59 -18.98
C LEU A 216 -11.99 -16.83 -20.36
N SER A 217 -12.46 -15.78 -21.04
CA SER A 217 -12.95 -15.91 -22.41
C SER A 217 -11.83 -16.30 -23.39
N LYS A 218 -10.60 -15.83 -23.16
CA LYS A 218 -9.44 -16.23 -23.97
C LYS A 218 -9.08 -17.70 -23.77
N GLU A 219 -9.20 -18.20 -22.54
CA GLU A 219 -9.02 -19.63 -22.25
C GLU A 219 -10.12 -20.47 -22.91
N ALA A 220 -11.38 -20.02 -22.84
CA ALA A 220 -12.50 -20.71 -23.48
C ALA A 220 -12.35 -20.79 -25.01
N ASP A 221 -11.82 -19.73 -25.64
CA ASP A 221 -11.54 -19.70 -27.08
C ASP A 221 -10.36 -20.62 -27.45
N ALA A 222 -9.34 -20.71 -26.59
CA ALA A 222 -8.15 -21.51 -26.83
C ALA A 222 -8.37 -23.01 -26.57
N SER A 223 -9.24 -23.36 -25.62
CA SER A 223 -9.48 -24.72 -25.16
C SER A 223 -10.99 -25.05 -25.16
N PRO A 224 -11.50 -25.66 -26.25
CA PRO A 224 -12.91 -26.03 -26.36
C PRO A 224 -13.40 -26.99 -25.25
N ALA A 225 -12.49 -27.77 -24.65
CA ALA A 225 -12.80 -28.69 -23.56
C ALA A 225 -13.10 -27.97 -22.24
N SER A 226 -12.43 -26.84 -21.94
CA SER A 226 -12.66 -26.02 -20.75
C SER A 226 -13.66 -24.87 -21.02
N ALA A 227 -14.06 -24.65 -22.27
CA ALA A 227 -14.93 -23.55 -22.66
C ALA A 227 -16.27 -23.51 -21.89
N GLY A 228 -16.91 -24.67 -21.68
CA GLY A 228 -18.18 -24.75 -20.94
C GLY A 228 -18.04 -24.29 -19.49
N ILE A 229 -17.06 -24.82 -18.77
CA ILE A 229 -16.80 -24.47 -17.36
C ILE A 229 -16.29 -23.04 -17.22
N CYS A 230 -15.47 -22.53 -18.15
CA CYS A 230 -15.04 -21.12 -18.14
C CYS A 230 -16.21 -20.15 -18.32
N ARG A 231 -17.22 -20.50 -19.14
CA ARG A 231 -18.42 -19.68 -19.31
C ARG A 231 -19.28 -19.65 -18.05
N ILE A 232 -19.46 -20.79 -17.39
CA ILE A 232 -20.18 -20.86 -16.10
C ILE A 232 -19.48 -19.97 -15.07
N MET A 233 -18.16 -20.10 -14.91
CA MET A 233 -17.38 -19.24 -14.00
C MET A 233 -17.53 -17.75 -14.36
N GLY A 234 -17.43 -17.42 -15.64
CA GLY A 234 -17.62 -16.05 -16.12
C GLY A 234 -19.03 -15.49 -15.86
N ASP A 235 -20.05 -16.33 -15.91
CA ASP A 235 -21.44 -15.96 -15.60
C ASP A 235 -21.63 -15.71 -14.08
N LEU A 236 -21.01 -16.54 -13.22
CA LEU A 236 -20.97 -16.31 -11.77
C LEU A 236 -20.26 -14.99 -11.43
N MET A 237 -19.12 -14.72 -12.07
CA MET A 237 -18.40 -13.45 -11.90
C MET A 237 -19.23 -12.24 -12.34
N ARG A 238 -19.96 -12.34 -13.46
CA ARG A 238 -20.81 -11.26 -13.97
C ARG A 238 -22.00 -10.97 -13.06
N THR A 239 -22.54 -12.00 -12.41
CA THR A 239 -23.75 -11.89 -11.58
C THR A 239 -23.45 -11.50 -10.14
N MET A 240 -22.17 -11.40 -9.75
CA MET A 240 -21.77 -10.97 -8.42
C MET A 240 -22.41 -9.62 -8.07
N PRO A 241 -23.17 -9.53 -6.96
CA PRO A 241 -23.81 -8.28 -6.56
C PRO A 241 -22.79 -7.25 -6.06
N ILE A 242 -22.78 -6.08 -6.68
CA ILE A 242 -21.94 -4.93 -6.28
C ILE A 242 -22.82 -3.69 -6.13
N LEU A 243 -22.54 -2.89 -5.11
CA LEU A 243 -23.22 -1.60 -4.93
C LEU A 243 -22.86 -0.64 -6.06
N SER A 244 -23.88 -0.19 -6.78
CA SER A 244 -23.72 0.79 -7.85
C SER A 244 -24.01 2.21 -7.31
N PRO A 245 -23.12 3.20 -7.50
CA PRO A 245 -23.28 4.56 -6.98
C PRO A 245 -24.53 5.32 -7.46
N GLY A 246 -25.21 4.84 -8.51
CA GLY A 246 -26.42 5.42 -9.08
C GLY A 246 -27.70 4.63 -8.83
N ASN A 247 -27.64 3.50 -8.11
CA ASN A 247 -28.80 2.65 -7.87
C ASN A 247 -29.40 2.92 -6.49
N THR A 248 -30.73 2.95 -6.38
CA THR A 248 -31.46 3.14 -5.11
C THR A 248 -31.53 1.84 -4.29
N GLN A 249 -30.64 0.89 -4.55
CA GLN A 249 -30.64 -0.42 -3.89
C GLN A 249 -30.36 -0.26 -2.40
N THR A 250 -31.18 -0.89 -1.58
CA THR A 250 -30.95 -0.90 -0.12
C THR A 250 -29.84 -1.89 0.25
N LEU A 251 -29.16 -1.68 1.38
CA LEU A 251 -28.14 -2.64 1.85
C LEU A 251 -28.74 -4.04 2.08
N THR A 252 -29.99 -4.12 2.52
CA THR A 252 -30.70 -5.40 2.70
C THR A 252 -30.94 -6.10 1.35
N GLU A 253 -31.33 -5.37 0.30
CA GLU A 253 -31.47 -5.95 -1.04
C GLU A 253 -30.14 -6.43 -1.63
N LEU A 254 -29.05 -5.71 -1.35
CA LEU A 254 -27.71 -6.17 -1.74
C LEU A 254 -27.37 -7.47 -1.02
N GLU A 255 -27.53 -7.50 0.30
CA GLU A 255 -27.22 -8.66 1.13
C GLU A 255 -28.01 -9.88 0.66
N LEU A 256 -29.32 -9.75 0.43
CA LEU A 256 -30.15 -10.87 -0.06
C LEU A 256 -29.69 -11.39 -1.43
N LYS A 257 -29.34 -10.49 -2.37
CA LYS A 257 -28.79 -10.93 -3.67
C LYS A 257 -27.44 -11.61 -3.51
N TRP A 258 -26.60 -11.09 -2.61
CA TRP A 258 -25.27 -11.63 -2.37
C TRP A 258 -25.35 -13.03 -1.75
N GLN A 259 -26.23 -13.22 -0.75
CA GLN A 259 -26.49 -14.54 -0.16
C GLN A 259 -27.00 -15.53 -1.22
N HIS A 260 -27.93 -15.11 -2.08
CA HIS A 260 -28.43 -15.97 -3.16
C HIS A 260 -27.31 -16.36 -4.14
N TRP A 261 -26.50 -15.39 -4.57
CA TRP A 261 -25.35 -15.63 -5.42
C TRP A 261 -24.32 -16.56 -4.76
N HIS A 262 -24.08 -16.39 -3.46
CA HIS A 262 -23.16 -17.23 -2.68
C HIS A 262 -23.67 -18.68 -2.60
N GLU A 263 -24.97 -18.88 -2.36
CA GLU A 263 -25.61 -20.21 -2.44
C GLU A 263 -25.47 -20.85 -3.82
N GLU A 264 -25.60 -20.07 -4.90
CA GLU A 264 -25.39 -20.58 -6.26
C GLU A 264 -23.93 -21.04 -6.46
N CYS A 265 -22.97 -20.24 -6.03
CA CYS A 265 -21.55 -20.63 -6.03
C CYS A 265 -21.32 -21.92 -5.23
N GLU A 266 -21.95 -22.05 -4.06
CA GLU A 266 -21.80 -23.23 -3.21
C GLU A 266 -22.36 -24.50 -3.88
N ARG A 267 -23.52 -24.40 -4.55
CA ARG A 267 -24.09 -25.51 -5.32
C ARG A 267 -23.14 -25.98 -6.42
N TYR A 268 -22.54 -25.06 -7.17
CA TYR A 268 -21.57 -25.45 -8.21
C TYR A 268 -20.34 -26.17 -7.65
N LEU A 269 -19.91 -25.83 -6.43
CA LEU A 269 -18.83 -26.52 -5.74
C LEU A 269 -19.26 -27.91 -5.28
N GLN A 270 -20.46 -28.05 -4.70
CA GLN A 270 -21.02 -29.33 -4.25
C GLN A 270 -21.24 -30.31 -5.42
N ASP A 271 -21.72 -29.79 -6.55
CA ASP A 271 -21.93 -30.57 -7.78
C ASP A 271 -20.61 -30.97 -8.47
N SER A 272 -19.45 -30.54 -7.93
CA SER A 272 -18.12 -30.81 -8.50
C SER A 272 -17.99 -30.36 -9.96
N THR A 273 -18.69 -29.28 -10.33
CA THR A 273 -18.78 -28.79 -11.71
C THR A 273 -17.41 -28.42 -12.27
N PHE A 274 -16.49 -27.97 -11.41
CA PHE A 274 -15.14 -27.54 -11.76
C PHE A 274 -14.05 -28.58 -11.48
N ALA A 275 -14.39 -29.82 -11.11
CA ALA A 275 -13.41 -30.85 -10.71
C ALA A 275 -12.39 -31.19 -11.82
N THR A 276 -12.69 -30.87 -13.08
CA THR A 276 -11.78 -31.05 -14.22
C THR A 276 -10.73 -29.95 -14.34
N SER A 277 -10.87 -28.84 -13.61
CA SER A 277 -9.94 -27.71 -13.62
C SER A 277 -9.66 -27.21 -12.18
N PRO A 278 -8.50 -27.57 -11.60
CA PRO A 278 -8.17 -27.16 -10.24
C PRO A 278 -8.06 -25.64 -10.08
N HIS A 279 -7.65 -24.93 -11.14
CA HIS A 279 -7.60 -23.47 -11.14
C HIS A 279 -9.00 -22.86 -10.98
N LEU A 280 -9.99 -23.33 -11.74
CA LEU A 280 -11.36 -22.81 -11.64
C LEU A 280 -12.03 -23.20 -10.31
N GLU A 281 -11.75 -24.39 -9.80
CA GLU A 281 -12.22 -24.80 -8.48
C GLU A 281 -11.62 -23.92 -7.37
N SER A 282 -10.31 -23.61 -7.45
CA SER A 282 -9.65 -22.68 -6.53
C SER A 282 -10.25 -21.28 -6.60
N LEU A 283 -10.56 -20.76 -7.80
CA LEU A 283 -11.22 -19.47 -7.96
C LEU A 283 -12.62 -19.47 -7.33
N LEU A 284 -13.38 -20.56 -7.47
CA LEU A 284 -14.70 -20.68 -6.83
C LEU A 284 -14.59 -20.66 -5.31
N LYS A 285 -13.63 -21.39 -4.73
CA LYS A 285 -13.37 -21.39 -3.27
C LYS A 285 -13.01 -19.99 -2.77
N ILE A 286 -12.17 -19.27 -3.51
CA ILE A 286 -11.85 -17.86 -3.22
C ILE A 286 -13.12 -16.99 -3.25
N MET A 287 -13.96 -17.13 -4.27
CA MET A 287 -15.22 -16.36 -4.40
C MET A 287 -16.25 -16.69 -3.31
N LEU A 288 -16.18 -17.88 -2.72
CA LEU A 288 -16.97 -18.29 -1.56
C LEU A 288 -16.40 -17.76 -0.23
N GLY A 289 -15.23 -17.13 -0.25
CA GLY A 289 -14.56 -16.65 0.96
C GLY A 289 -13.92 -17.77 1.79
N ASP A 290 -13.52 -18.88 1.15
CA ASP A 290 -12.76 -19.94 1.83
C ASP A 290 -11.37 -19.40 2.24
N GLU A 291 -11.19 -19.23 3.55
CA GLU A 291 -9.96 -18.73 4.16
C GLU A 291 -8.75 -19.57 3.78
N ALA A 292 -8.88 -20.90 3.69
CA ALA A 292 -7.77 -21.77 3.33
C ALA A 292 -7.32 -21.50 1.89
N ALA A 293 -8.28 -21.36 0.96
CA ALA A 293 -8.00 -21.03 -0.43
C ALA A 293 -7.38 -19.64 -0.59
N LEU A 294 -7.81 -18.65 0.20
CA LEU A 294 -7.18 -17.32 0.22
C LEU A 294 -5.74 -17.36 0.71
N LEU A 295 -5.45 -18.17 1.75
CA LEU A 295 -4.11 -18.33 2.30
C LEU A 295 -3.15 -19.06 1.36
N GLU A 296 -3.66 -20.00 0.57
CA GLU A 296 -2.88 -20.62 -0.51
C GLU A 296 -2.37 -19.58 -1.54
N GLN A 297 -3.10 -18.46 -1.71
CA GLN A 297 -2.72 -17.36 -2.59
C GLN A 297 -1.89 -16.26 -1.91
N LYS A 298 -1.30 -16.52 -0.72
CA LYS A 298 -0.54 -15.52 0.04
C LYS A 298 0.59 -14.84 -0.74
N GLU A 299 1.21 -15.53 -1.69
CA GLU A 299 2.29 -14.97 -2.51
C GLU A 299 1.77 -13.92 -3.50
N LEU A 300 0.52 -14.06 -3.94
CA LEU A 300 -0.19 -13.10 -4.77
C LEU A 300 -0.80 -11.96 -3.93
N LEU A 301 -1.16 -12.25 -2.68
CA LEU A 301 -1.62 -11.29 -1.68
C LEU A 301 -0.41 -10.67 -0.96
N SER A 302 0.35 -9.87 -1.69
CA SER A 302 1.62 -9.27 -1.23
C SER A 302 1.54 -8.55 0.12
N ASN A 303 0.38 -7.98 0.46
CA ASN A 303 0.16 -7.16 1.64
C ASN A 303 -1.05 -7.61 2.49
N TRP A 304 -0.94 -7.50 3.82
CA TRP A 304 -1.99 -7.92 4.78
C TRP A 304 -3.35 -7.26 4.50
N TYR A 305 -3.34 -6.01 4.05
CA TYR A 305 -4.54 -5.26 3.77
C TYR A 305 -5.21 -5.70 2.46
N HIS A 306 -4.46 -6.25 1.51
CA HIS A 306 -5.05 -6.86 0.31
C HIS A 306 -5.88 -8.08 0.72
N PHE A 307 -5.30 -8.97 1.53
CA PHE A 307 -6.01 -10.12 2.10
C PHE A 307 -7.29 -9.69 2.84
N LEU A 308 -7.19 -8.71 3.75
CA LEU A 308 -8.32 -8.20 4.52
C LEU A 308 -9.47 -7.74 3.60
N VAL A 309 -9.17 -6.95 2.58
CA VAL A 309 -10.19 -6.40 1.68
C VAL A 309 -10.80 -7.48 0.79
N THR A 310 -10.00 -8.43 0.30
CA THR A 310 -10.50 -9.59 -0.44
C THR A 310 -11.44 -10.45 0.41
N ARG A 311 -11.06 -10.70 1.68
CA ARG A 311 -11.90 -11.42 2.64
C ARG A 311 -13.23 -10.70 2.86
N LEU A 312 -13.21 -9.39 3.05
CA LEU A 312 -14.43 -8.60 3.18
C LEU A 312 -15.32 -8.69 1.93
N LEU A 313 -14.72 -8.66 0.73
CA LEU A 313 -15.44 -8.78 -0.53
C LEU A 313 -16.23 -10.09 -0.67
N TYR A 314 -15.64 -11.21 -0.23
CA TYR A 314 -16.21 -12.55 -0.41
C TYR A 314 -16.84 -13.16 0.84
N SER A 315 -16.79 -12.48 2.00
CA SER A 315 -17.41 -12.97 3.24
C SER A 315 -18.36 -11.98 3.90
N ASN A 316 -18.17 -10.66 3.74
CA ASN A 316 -19.05 -9.65 4.33
C ASN A 316 -19.06 -8.33 3.55
N PRO A 317 -19.82 -8.23 2.44
CA PRO A 317 -19.83 -7.05 1.59
C PRO A 317 -20.49 -5.81 2.22
N THR A 318 -21.24 -5.99 3.31
CA THR A 318 -21.96 -4.92 4.01
C THR A 318 -21.30 -4.50 5.33
N VAL A 319 -20.01 -4.82 5.50
CA VAL A 319 -19.22 -4.47 6.68
C VAL A 319 -19.34 -3.00 7.06
N LYS A 320 -19.47 -2.74 8.36
CA LYS A 320 -19.52 -1.38 8.92
C LYS A 320 -18.12 -0.94 9.35
N PRO A 321 -17.81 0.36 9.33
CA PRO A 321 -16.51 0.87 9.79
C PRO A 321 -16.15 0.43 11.21
N ILE A 322 -17.13 0.38 12.11
CA ILE A 322 -16.91 -0.01 13.51
C ILE A 322 -16.51 -1.48 13.64
N ASP A 323 -16.85 -2.33 12.67
CA ASP A 323 -16.60 -3.77 12.73
C ASP A 323 -15.27 -4.16 12.06
N LEU A 324 -14.61 -3.25 11.35
CA LEU A 324 -13.35 -3.52 10.64
C LEU A 324 -12.24 -4.04 11.56
N HIS A 325 -12.22 -3.58 12.83
CA HIS A 325 -11.20 -4.00 13.77
C HIS A 325 -11.27 -5.50 14.09
N TYR A 326 -12.47 -6.11 14.08
CA TYR A 326 -12.60 -7.56 14.27
C TYR A 326 -11.89 -8.31 13.16
N TYR A 327 -12.10 -7.92 11.90
CA TYR A 327 -11.45 -8.55 10.76
C TYR A 327 -9.93 -8.30 10.72
N ALA A 328 -9.45 -7.20 11.28
CA ALA A 328 -8.03 -6.90 11.38
C ALA A 328 -7.32 -7.61 12.56
N GLN A 329 -8.04 -7.89 13.66
CA GLN A 329 -7.48 -8.45 14.90
C GLN A 329 -7.65 -9.97 15.03
N GLU A 330 -8.78 -10.51 14.56
CA GLU A 330 -9.19 -11.91 14.77
C GLU A 330 -8.46 -12.90 13.86
N ASP A 331 -7.41 -12.49 13.15
CA ASP A 331 -6.82 -13.33 12.10
C ASP A 331 -5.41 -13.82 12.48
N PRO A 332 -5.27 -15.08 12.95
CA PRO A 332 -3.99 -15.71 13.24
C PRO A 332 -3.05 -15.73 12.03
N PHE A 333 -3.57 -15.54 10.81
CA PHE A 333 -2.83 -15.59 9.57
C PHE A 333 -2.40 -14.21 9.05
N LEU A 334 -3.09 -13.13 9.44
CA LEU A 334 -2.61 -11.76 9.20
C LEU A 334 -1.31 -11.49 9.96
N TRP A 335 -1.15 -12.02 11.17
CA TRP A 335 0.03 -11.73 12.00
C TRP A 335 1.36 -12.27 11.41
N PRO A 336 1.42 -13.50 10.86
CA PRO A 336 2.54 -13.96 10.04
C PRO A 336 2.83 -13.07 8.83
N LEU A 337 1.80 -12.67 8.07
CA LEU A 337 1.97 -11.80 6.90
C LEU A 337 2.51 -10.41 7.28
N VAL A 338 1.98 -9.82 8.35
CA VAL A 338 2.46 -8.55 8.92
C VAL A 338 3.91 -8.68 9.39
N LYS A 339 4.29 -9.80 10.00
CA LYS A 339 5.67 -10.07 10.41
C LYS A 339 6.62 -10.25 9.23
N GLU A 340 6.23 -10.99 8.20
CA GLU A 340 7.03 -11.20 6.99
C GLU A 340 7.21 -9.89 6.21
N GLN A 341 6.16 -9.09 6.07
CA GLN A 341 6.23 -7.77 5.41
C GLN A 341 7.04 -6.74 6.21
N GLY A 342 7.00 -6.79 7.54
CA GLY A 342 7.85 -5.98 8.41
C GLY A 342 9.36 -6.25 8.28
N THR A 343 9.74 -7.34 7.62
CA THR A 343 11.15 -7.66 7.31
C THR A 343 11.60 -7.27 5.90
N PHE A 344 10.69 -7.03 4.96
CA PHE A 344 11.02 -6.84 3.53
C PHE A 344 11.34 -5.39 3.13
N SER A 345 11.02 -4.40 3.98
CA SER A 345 11.21 -2.97 3.69
C SER A 345 12.52 -2.37 4.21
N GLY A 346 13.41 -3.16 4.82
CA GLY A 346 14.63 -2.64 5.47
C GLY A 346 14.36 -1.70 6.67
N VAL A 347 13.08 -1.46 7.00
CA VAL A 347 12.63 -0.76 8.20
C VAL A 347 11.95 -1.79 9.08
N ARG A 348 12.66 -2.28 10.10
CA ARG A 348 12.06 -3.10 11.15
C ARG A 348 11.04 -2.24 11.90
N TYR A 349 9.76 -2.41 11.62
CA TYR A 349 8.73 -1.97 12.55
C TYR A 349 8.66 -2.99 13.69
N THR A 350 9.25 -2.66 14.84
CA THR A 350 8.97 -3.38 16.09
C THR A 350 7.53 -3.06 16.50
N ALA A 351 6.58 -3.86 16.01
CA ALA A 351 5.22 -3.86 16.54
C ALA A 351 5.23 -4.49 17.95
N ALA A 352 5.74 -3.76 18.92
CA ALA A 352 5.50 -4.01 20.33
C ALA A 352 4.30 -3.18 20.76
N LEU A 353 3.09 -3.64 20.43
CA LEU A 353 1.91 -3.20 21.18
C LEU A 353 1.80 -4.10 22.42
N PRO A 354 1.76 -3.53 23.64
CA PRO A 354 1.62 -4.33 24.85
C PRO A 354 0.22 -4.94 24.91
N ALA A 355 0.15 -6.21 25.32
CA ALA A 355 -1.10 -6.90 25.59
C ALA A 355 -1.97 -6.12 26.59
N PRO A 356 -3.31 -6.14 26.45
CA PRO A 356 -4.20 -5.42 27.35
C PRO A 356 -4.17 -6.08 28.73
N SER A 357 -3.40 -5.51 29.65
CA SER A 357 -3.47 -5.87 31.07
C SER A 357 -4.66 -5.13 31.68
N LEU A 358 -5.78 -5.86 31.79
CA LEU A 358 -6.88 -5.53 32.68
C LEU A 358 -6.34 -5.37 34.11
N CYS A 359 -6.28 -4.14 34.60
CA CYS A 359 -6.17 -3.85 36.03
C CYS A 359 -7.11 -2.69 36.37
N PHE A 360 -8.37 -3.03 36.62
CA PHE A 360 -9.24 -2.25 37.49
C PHE A 360 -8.66 -2.29 38.90
N ARG A 361 -8.31 -1.13 39.48
CA ARG A 361 -8.45 -0.91 40.93
C ARG A 361 -9.19 0.41 41.15
N PRO A 362 -10.26 0.40 41.95
CA PRO A 362 -10.92 1.63 42.38
C PRO A 362 -10.05 2.30 43.45
N GLN A 363 -9.93 3.62 43.37
CA GLN A 363 -9.43 4.43 44.47
C GLN A 363 -10.61 4.73 45.39
N ASP A 364 -10.52 4.25 46.63
CA ASP A 364 -11.00 4.97 47.81
C ASP A 364 -9.96 6.04 48.20
#